data_AF-A0A4R9M452-F1
#
_entry.id   AF-A0A4R9M452-F1
#
_cell.length_a   1.000
_cell.length_b   1.000
_cell.length_c   1.000
_cell.angle_alpha   90.00
_cell.angle_beta   90.00
_cell.angle_gamma   90.00
#
_symmetry.space_group_name_H-M   'P 1'
#
loop_
_entity.id
_entity.type
_entity.pdbx_description
1 polymer ?
#
loop_
_entity_poly.entity_id
_entity_poly.type
_entity_poly.pdbx_seq_one_letter_code
_entity_poly.pdbx_strand_id
1 'polypeptide(L)'
;MFHFVRQPWEDFKLHYNVWENRSLELSELRILSEQFETFKLKWDEVYLIQKKWIENQKEIRRDKELLQSVSLGNSQIPIAGLGYFESAIDPKQNTPSPDLLAFYWTEEEKESIRNEILSLEKSTEDFHRTLFLSLSEKEMQTDVSIPPELSSIVPPKRYISEKQKWESWEQKKFFRNFLLNPSKPNLSEFFTLNQKEEFFLTEQDKSKLKEYQTELAKKIKECVLSSDCGGWEEMTLIIRMQSNLLSLNTGYFVFPKKTKTIPIYLDEEWTEIPKSVLDEKGKEVLTLFSLSKQVFLGKNYSSLAYKEWETVGTKINSLLTKDFNFEEIDPYPKSEGFIHKEFSQEQRQTAKEILPVLVKREADFNSYLSRIYKYHLIYKNCASEIFRYMNLFYPDEEKRNELLGGTVSDSPASFSFIPAVASIRVQKKLRILKVRNMPSYRILKKSQLTGGYWKDIREDFRFSSSSYRDNPYDHPFLFFTDDTIALRPIYGLTNLVWGLGNGAAGVIYLPFDKGKLLKKSGESVFFTVPELFFFNIRKGYFPYANKEDLPPSYFEKVQDTK
;
A
#
# COMPACT_ATOMS: atom_id res chain seq x y z
N MET A 1 4.12 5.86 18.55
CA MET A 1 3.16 6.79 17.91
C MET A 1 3.20 6.51 16.41
N PHE A 2 2.08 6.10 15.80
CA PHE A 2 2.01 5.88 14.35
C PHE A 2 1.92 7.25 13.69
N HIS A 3 2.92 7.62 12.92
CA HIS A 3 2.90 8.84 12.11
C HIS A 3 2.45 8.49 10.69
N PHE A 4 1.80 9.43 10.01
CA PHE A 4 1.75 9.42 8.55
C PHE A 4 3.17 9.22 8.00
N VAL A 5 3.45 8.03 7.46
CA VAL A 5 4.68 7.79 6.71
C VAL A 5 4.49 8.48 5.37
N ARG A 6 5.01 9.70 5.26
CA ARG A 6 5.01 10.44 4.00
C ARG A 6 5.87 9.66 3.02
N GLN A 7 5.33 9.34 1.85
CA GLN A 7 6.15 8.89 0.73
C GLN A 7 7.31 9.88 0.55
N PRO A 8 8.55 9.41 0.35
CA PRO A 8 9.67 10.30 0.09
C PRO A 8 9.32 11.30 -1.01
N TRP A 9 9.62 12.58 -0.78
CA TRP A 9 9.18 13.66 -1.68
C TRP A 9 9.65 13.43 -3.13
N GLU A 10 10.89 12.96 -3.30
CA GLU A 10 11.46 12.68 -4.62
C GLU A 10 10.73 11.53 -5.33
N ASP A 11 10.32 10.49 -4.61
CA ASP A 11 9.54 9.38 -5.17
C ASP A 11 8.14 9.86 -5.59
N PHE A 12 7.49 10.65 -4.75
CA PHE A 12 6.20 11.25 -5.07
C PHE A 12 6.30 12.17 -6.30
N LYS A 13 7.31 13.04 -6.33
CA LYS A 13 7.55 13.97 -7.44
C LYS A 13 7.81 13.23 -8.74
N LEU A 14 8.64 12.20 -8.72
CA LEU A 14 8.93 11.36 -9.89
C LEU A 14 7.65 10.71 -10.41
N HIS A 15 6.87 10.11 -9.52
CA HIS A 15 5.64 9.46 -9.90
C HIS A 15 4.61 10.45 -10.47
N TYR A 16 4.34 11.54 -9.74
CA TYR A 16 3.28 12.46 -10.08
C TYR A 16 3.65 13.38 -11.25
N ASN A 17 4.84 14.01 -11.23
CA ASN A 17 5.24 14.96 -12.27
C ASN A 17 5.77 14.31 -13.53
N VAL A 18 6.42 13.16 -13.41
CA VAL A 18 7.07 12.49 -14.54
C VAL A 18 6.18 11.38 -15.06
N TRP A 19 5.94 10.35 -14.25
CA TRP A 19 5.23 9.16 -14.72
C TRP A 19 3.77 9.44 -15.09
N GLU A 20 3.01 10.13 -14.22
CA GLU A 20 1.63 10.55 -14.52
C GLU A 20 1.53 11.86 -15.33
N ASN A 21 2.67 12.49 -15.60
CA ASN A 21 2.76 13.77 -16.31
C ASN A 21 1.84 14.87 -15.74
N ARG A 22 1.77 15.01 -14.41
CA ARG A 22 0.93 16.03 -13.77
C ARG A 22 1.74 17.19 -13.22
N SER A 23 1.35 18.42 -13.54
CA SER A 23 1.91 19.60 -12.86
C SER A 23 1.44 19.66 -11.40
N LEU A 24 2.31 20.14 -10.52
CA LEU A 24 2.00 20.45 -9.12
C LEU A 24 2.06 21.95 -8.88
N GLU A 25 1.13 22.42 -8.07
CA GLU A 25 1.20 23.73 -7.44
C GLU A 25 1.36 23.50 -5.93
N LEU A 26 2.52 23.88 -5.40
CA LEU A 26 2.88 23.68 -4.00
C LEU A 26 2.76 25.01 -3.25
N SER A 27 1.87 25.07 -2.27
CA SER A 27 1.77 26.20 -1.34
C SER A 27 2.37 25.81 0.01
N GLU A 28 3.35 26.58 0.49
CA GLU A 28 3.96 26.40 1.81
C GLU A 28 3.23 27.25 2.85
N LEU A 29 2.52 26.60 3.77
CA LEU A 29 1.81 27.30 4.84
C LEU A 29 2.78 27.73 5.95
N ARG A 30 2.64 28.97 6.44
CA ARG A 30 3.33 29.46 7.63
C ARG A 30 2.57 29.03 8.89
N ILE A 31 3.00 27.93 9.51
CA ILE A 31 2.52 27.51 10.83
C ILE A 31 3.66 27.68 11.84
N LEU A 32 3.39 28.26 13.01
CA LEU A 32 4.40 28.38 14.07
C LEU A 32 4.80 26.99 14.57
N SER A 33 6.08 26.77 14.89
CA SER A 33 6.60 25.44 15.24
C SER A 33 5.85 24.76 16.39
N GLU A 34 5.46 25.53 17.41
CA GLU A 34 4.68 25.04 18.55
C GLU A 34 3.28 24.55 18.13
N GLN A 35 2.66 25.22 17.16
CA GLN A 35 1.32 24.88 16.68
C GLN A 35 1.33 23.80 15.60
N PHE A 36 2.46 23.63 14.89
CA PHE A 36 2.61 22.66 13.82
C PHE A 36 2.46 21.21 14.31
N GLU A 37 3.03 20.89 15.48
CA GLU A 37 2.89 19.55 16.05
C GLU A 37 1.43 19.24 16.40
N THR A 38 0.68 20.19 16.97
CA THR A 38 -0.76 20.02 17.21
C THR A 38 -1.53 19.81 15.91
N PHE A 39 -1.24 20.61 14.88
CA PHE A 39 -1.86 20.47 13.57
C PHE A 39 -1.59 19.10 12.94
N LYS A 40 -0.35 18.63 13.01
CA LYS A 40 0.07 17.31 12.55
C LYS A 40 -0.62 16.18 13.32
N LEU A 41 -0.68 16.29 14.65
CA LEU A 41 -1.36 15.31 15.50
C LEU A 41 -2.83 15.16 15.13
N LYS A 42 -3.53 16.25 14.79
CA LYS A 42 -4.94 16.17 14.34
C LYS A 42 -5.11 15.38 13.04
N TRP A 43 -4.17 15.52 12.11
CA TRP A 43 -4.17 14.70 10.90
C TRP A 43 -3.85 13.23 11.21
N ASP A 44 -2.83 12.96 12.02
CA ASP A 44 -2.49 11.60 12.48
C ASP A 44 -3.71 10.94 13.16
N GLU A 45 -4.45 11.67 14.00
CA GLU A 45 -5.70 11.22 14.64
C GLU A 45 -6.76 10.79 13.60
N VAL A 46 -7.08 11.65 12.63
CA VAL A 46 -8.08 11.34 11.59
C VAL A 46 -7.69 10.10 10.79
N TYR A 47 -6.42 9.97 10.44
CA TYR A 47 -5.92 8.79 9.74
C TYR A 47 -6.09 7.52 10.55
N LEU A 48 -5.75 7.55 11.84
CA LEU A 48 -5.93 6.40 12.72
C LEU A 48 -7.39 6.02 12.86
N ILE A 49 -8.30 7.00 12.92
CA ILE A 49 -9.75 6.77 12.95
C ILE A 49 -10.24 6.11 11.66
N GLN A 50 -9.85 6.66 10.50
CA GLN A 50 -10.19 6.11 9.18
C GLN A 50 -9.66 4.69 9.03
N LYS A 51 -8.38 4.47 9.39
CA LYS A 51 -7.75 3.16 9.37
C LYS A 51 -8.48 2.19 10.29
N LYS A 52 -8.92 2.62 11.47
CA LYS A 52 -9.67 1.77 12.42
C LYS A 52 -11.01 1.31 11.85
N TRP A 53 -11.74 2.21 11.18
CA TRP A 53 -12.98 1.86 10.49
C TRP A 53 -12.76 0.79 9.40
N ILE A 54 -11.71 0.95 8.59
CA ILE A 54 -11.35 -0.01 7.54
C ILE A 54 -10.87 -1.35 8.13
N GLU A 55 -10.05 -1.31 9.18
CA GLU A 55 -9.60 -2.52 9.90
C GLU A 55 -10.80 -3.29 10.44
N ASN A 56 -11.72 -2.62 11.15
CA ASN A 56 -12.93 -3.25 11.66
C ASN A 56 -13.75 -3.91 10.54
N GLN A 57 -13.86 -3.28 9.36
CA GLN A 57 -14.52 -3.88 8.19
C GLN A 57 -13.84 -5.18 7.76
N LYS A 58 -12.51 -5.16 7.63
CA LYS A 58 -11.69 -6.33 7.26
C LYS A 58 -11.85 -7.45 8.30
N GLU A 59 -11.88 -7.11 9.58
CA GLU A 59 -12.01 -8.07 10.69
C GLU A 59 -13.42 -8.71 10.77
N ILE A 60 -14.50 -7.96 10.54
CA ILE A 60 -15.86 -8.51 10.46
C ILE A 60 -15.96 -9.50 9.29
N ARG A 61 -15.40 -9.13 8.13
CA ARG A 61 -15.37 -9.99 6.94
C ARG A 61 -14.60 -11.28 7.21
N ARG A 62 -13.45 -11.18 7.87
CA ARG A 62 -12.61 -12.31 8.28
C ARG A 62 -13.37 -13.32 9.14
N ASP A 63 -14.10 -12.86 10.15
CA ASP A 63 -14.92 -13.74 10.99
C ASP A 63 -16.04 -14.43 10.18
N LYS A 64 -16.68 -13.70 9.26
CA LYS A 64 -17.69 -14.26 8.35
C LYS A 64 -17.11 -15.36 7.47
N GLU A 65 -15.95 -15.12 6.86
CA GLU A 65 -15.26 -16.10 6.00
C GLU A 65 -14.86 -17.37 6.77
N LEU A 66 -14.42 -17.22 8.03
CA LEU A 66 -14.15 -18.36 8.90
C LEU A 66 -15.42 -19.17 9.15
N LEU A 67 -16.51 -18.55 9.60
CA LEU A 67 -17.76 -19.27 9.86
C LEU A 67 -18.34 -19.90 8.59
N GLN A 68 -18.22 -19.24 7.45
CA GLN A 68 -18.61 -19.81 6.17
C GLN A 68 -17.81 -21.09 5.87
N SER A 69 -16.49 -21.07 6.07
CA SER A 69 -15.62 -22.23 5.88
C SER A 69 -15.96 -23.37 6.83
N VAL A 70 -16.18 -23.06 8.12
CA VAL A 70 -16.63 -24.03 9.14
C VAL A 70 -17.97 -24.63 8.75
N SER A 71 -18.95 -23.81 8.33
CA SER A 71 -20.30 -24.25 7.98
C SER A 71 -20.34 -25.24 6.80
N LEU A 72 -19.39 -25.11 5.87
CA LEU A 72 -19.20 -26.00 4.72
C LEU A 72 -18.42 -27.27 5.09
N GLY A 73 -17.82 -27.32 6.28
CA GLY A 73 -16.96 -28.42 6.72
C GLY A 73 -15.59 -28.40 6.05
N ASN A 74 -15.11 -27.23 5.61
CA ASN A 74 -13.75 -27.09 5.11
C ASN A 74 -12.76 -27.32 6.26
N SER A 75 -12.00 -28.41 6.17
CA SER A 75 -11.02 -28.77 7.20
C SER A 75 -9.67 -28.09 7.02
N GLN A 76 -9.41 -27.47 5.87
CA GLN A 76 -8.22 -26.69 5.62
C GLN A 76 -8.49 -25.21 5.88
N ILE A 77 -7.79 -24.64 6.85
CA ILE A 77 -7.93 -23.24 7.22
C ILE A 77 -6.60 -22.53 6.96
N PRO A 78 -6.59 -21.48 6.13
CA PRO A 78 -5.38 -20.72 5.88
C PRO A 78 -5.01 -19.88 7.10
N ILE A 79 -3.72 -19.90 7.46
CA ILE A 79 -3.12 -19.07 8.51
C ILE A 79 -1.96 -18.30 7.90
N ALA A 80 -2.00 -16.97 8.02
CA ALA A 80 -0.96 -16.11 7.47
C ALA A 80 0.39 -16.35 8.16
N GLY A 81 1.47 -16.34 7.38
CA GLY A 81 2.84 -16.51 7.85
C GLY A 81 3.29 -17.98 7.92
N LEU A 82 2.38 -18.96 7.88
CA LEU A 82 2.76 -20.37 7.91
C LEU A 82 3.30 -20.86 6.56
N GLY A 83 2.94 -20.21 5.44
CA GLY A 83 3.38 -20.63 4.11
C GLY A 83 4.89 -20.59 3.87
N TYR A 84 5.64 -19.87 4.73
CA TYR A 84 7.10 -19.83 4.68
C TYR A 84 7.78 -21.10 5.21
N PHE A 85 7.02 -22.11 5.65
CA PHE A 85 7.55 -23.33 6.26
C PHE A 85 6.99 -24.56 5.54
N GLU A 86 7.88 -25.49 5.14
CA GLU A 86 7.47 -26.71 4.43
C GLU A 86 6.50 -27.58 5.24
N SER A 87 6.70 -27.61 6.57
CA SER A 87 5.89 -28.39 7.51
C SER A 87 4.42 -27.98 7.55
N ALA A 88 4.10 -26.73 7.20
CA ALA A 88 2.74 -26.21 7.16
C ALA A 88 2.05 -26.38 5.79
N ILE A 89 2.78 -26.87 4.79
CA ILE A 89 2.28 -27.14 3.43
C ILE A 89 2.11 -28.64 3.24
N ASP A 90 3.13 -29.41 3.61
CA ASP A 90 3.08 -30.87 3.60
C ASP A 90 3.71 -31.42 4.89
N PRO A 91 2.88 -31.77 5.90
CA PRO A 91 3.34 -32.34 7.16
C PRO A 91 4.18 -33.62 6.97
N LYS A 92 4.01 -34.34 5.85
CA LYS A 92 4.75 -35.58 5.55
C LYS A 92 6.19 -35.33 5.10
N GLN A 93 6.51 -34.09 4.68
CA GLN A 93 7.86 -33.68 4.29
C GLN A 93 8.65 -33.01 5.42
N ASN A 94 8.09 -32.99 6.64
CA ASN A 94 8.72 -32.36 7.80
C ASN A 94 10.03 -33.08 8.18
N THR A 95 11.14 -32.63 7.60
CA THR A 95 12.48 -33.11 7.94
C THR A 95 13.07 -32.12 8.95
N PRO A 96 13.31 -32.51 10.21
CA PRO A 96 13.90 -31.62 11.20
C PRO A 96 15.25 -31.09 10.73
N SER A 97 15.50 -29.79 10.91
CA SER A 97 16.77 -29.16 10.55
C SER A 97 17.26 -28.31 11.73
N PRO A 98 17.99 -28.91 12.69
CA PRO A 98 18.44 -28.23 13.91
C PRO A 98 19.28 -26.98 13.66
N ASP A 99 20.00 -26.95 12.54
CA ASP A 99 20.94 -25.88 12.17
C ASP A 99 20.26 -24.54 11.76
N LEU A 100 18.92 -24.49 11.77
CA LEU A 100 18.14 -23.32 11.38
C LEU A 100 17.87 -22.33 12.53
N LEU A 101 18.31 -22.64 13.74
CA LEU A 101 18.28 -21.68 14.85
C LEU A 101 19.70 -21.17 15.12
N ALA A 102 19.85 -19.85 15.15
CA ALA A 102 21.11 -19.20 15.52
C ALA A 102 21.45 -19.34 17.03
N PHE A 103 20.61 -20.03 17.81
CA PHE A 103 20.70 -20.11 19.26
C PHE A 103 20.01 -21.36 19.81
N TYR A 104 20.36 -21.72 21.05
CA TYR A 104 19.81 -22.87 21.76
C TYR A 104 18.95 -22.44 22.96
N TRP A 105 18.01 -23.32 23.30
CA TRP A 105 17.15 -23.22 24.48
C TRP A 105 17.66 -24.14 25.59
N THR A 106 17.62 -23.69 26.84
CA THR A 106 17.89 -24.55 28.00
C THR A 106 16.76 -25.57 28.16
N GLU A 107 16.99 -26.68 28.88
CA GLU A 107 15.91 -27.65 29.12
C GLU A 107 14.75 -27.06 29.93
N GLU A 108 15.03 -26.12 30.84
CA GLU A 108 14.00 -25.37 31.56
C GLU A 108 13.16 -24.49 30.62
N GLU A 109 13.81 -23.77 29.70
CA GLU A 109 13.12 -22.96 28.68
C GLU A 109 12.29 -23.85 27.75
N LYS A 110 12.82 -25.01 27.32
CA LYS A 110 12.08 -25.97 26.48
C LYS A 110 10.85 -26.51 27.21
N GLU A 111 10.95 -26.79 28.50
CA GLU A 111 9.82 -27.27 29.29
C GLU A 111 8.75 -26.19 29.46
N SER A 112 9.15 -24.93 29.66
CA SER A 112 8.22 -23.79 29.63
C SER A 112 7.49 -23.68 28.28
N ILE A 113 8.21 -23.84 27.17
CA ILE A 113 7.64 -23.84 25.82
C ILE A 113 6.63 -24.99 25.63
N ARG A 114 6.95 -26.21 26.09
CA ARG A 114 6.02 -27.36 26.03
C ARG A 114 4.73 -27.10 26.81
N ASN A 115 4.84 -26.53 28.00
CA ASN A 115 3.68 -26.18 28.83
C ASN A 115 2.80 -25.10 28.17
N GLU A 116 3.42 -24.12 27.49
CA GLU A 116 2.67 -23.11 26.74
C GLU A 116 1.94 -23.71 25.53
N ILE A 117 2.55 -24.67 24.82
CA ILE A 117 1.89 -25.41 23.73
C ILE A 117 0.60 -26.08 24.23
N LEU A 118 0.66 -26.80 25.35
CA LEU A 118 -0.52 -27.45 25.94
C LEU A 118 -1.62 -26.44 26.32
N SER A 119 -1.23 -25.27 26.86
CA SER A 119 -2.16 -24.18 27.17
C SER A 119 -2.84 -23.59 25.91
N LEU A 120 -2.06 -23.41 24.84
CA LEU A 120 -2.55 -22.92 23.55
C LEU A 120 -3.45 -23.94 22.85
N GLU A 121 -3.15 -25.24 22.95
CA GLU A 121 -4.00 -26.33 22.45
C GLU A 121 -5.36 -26.31 23.13
N LYS A 122 -5.38 -26.22 24.46
CA LYS A 122 -6.64 -26.09 25.21
C LYS A 122 -7.42 -24.84 24.80
N SER A 123 -6.75 -23.70 24.66
CA SER A 123 -7.38 -22.44 24.22
C SER A 123 -7.96 -22.55 22.79
N THR A 124 -7.29 -23.30 21.92
CA THR A 124 -7.70 -23.57 20.54
C THR A 124 -8.90 -24.50 20.45
N GLU A 125 -9.00 -25.47 21.35
CA GLU A 125 -10.16 -26.36 21.48
C GLU A 125 -11.38 -25.60 22.03
N ASP A 126 -11.17 -24.82 23.10
CA ASP A 126 -12.20 -24.00 23.75
C ASP A 126 -12.67 -22.82 22.88
N PHE A 127 -11.88 -22.44 21.86
CA PHE A 127 -12.22 -21.38 20.91
C PHE A 127 -13.63 -21.50 20.35
N HIS A 128 -14.09 -22.71 20.04
CA HIS A 128 -15.43 -22.90 19.46
C HIS A 128 -16.56 -22.55 20.44
N ARG A 129 -16.37 -22.84 21.73
CA ARG A 129 -17.33 -22.48 22.79
C ARG A 129 -17.36 -20.97 23.00
N THR A 130 -16.19 -20.32 23.00
CA THR A 130 -16.06 -18.87 23.18
C THR A 130 -16.44 -18.06 21.94
N LEU A 131 -16.20 -18.57 20.74
CA LEU A 131 -16.64 -17.98 19.46
C LEU A 131 -18.16 -17.84 19.43
N PHE A 132 -18.87 -18.89 19.85
CA PHE A 132 -20.34 -18.87 19.91
C PHE A 132 -20.85 -17.81 20.89
N LEU A 133 -20.42 -17.89 22.16
CA LEU A 133 -20.86 -16.97 23.22
C LEU A 133 -20.52 -15.52 22.88
N SER A 134 -19.31 -15.27 22.39
CA SER A 134 -18.88 -13.90 22.07
C SER A 134 -19.57 -13.31 20.85
N LEU A 135 -19.93 -14.11 19.84
CA LEU A 135 -20.65 -13.61 18.66
C LEU A 135 -22.14 -13.44 18.91
N SER A 136 -22.73 -14.24 19.80
CA SER A 136 -24.13 -14.10 20.23
C SER A 136 -24.34 -12.98 21.25
N GLU A 137 -23.41 -12.78 22.20
CA GLU A 137 -23.53 -11.77 23.27
C GLU A 137 -23.02 -10.38 22.86
N LYS A 138 -22.13 -10.28 21.87
CA LYS A 138 -21.76 -8.98 21.30
C LYS A 138 -22.93 -8.45 20.47
N GLU A 139 -23.97 -7.98 21.16
CA GLU A 139 -24.92 -7.03 20.61
C GLU A 139 -24.15 -5.85 20.01
N MET A 140 -24.71 -5.29 18.94
CA MET A 140 -24.31 -4.00 18.43
C MET A 140 -24.39 -2.94 19.56
N GLN A 141 -23.31 -2.76 20.33
CA GLN A 141 -22.83 -1.41 20.54
C GLN A 141 -22.04 -1.02 19.30
N THR A 142 -22.66 -1.12 18.13
CA THR A 142 -22.27 -0.22 17.07
C THR A 142 -22.49 1.17 17.61
N ASP A 143 -21.45 1.98 17.58
CA ASP A 143 -21.52 3.43 17.69
C ASP A 143 -22.34 4.06 16.54
N VAL A 144 -23.40 3.39 16.04
CA VAL A 144 -24.46 3.92 15.16
C VAL A 144 -25.29 4.97 15.91
N SER A 145 -25.12 5.10 17.23
CA SER A 145 -25.62 6.24 18.00
C SER A 145 -24.88 7.54 17.70
N ILE A 146 -23.66 7.49 17.15
CA ILE A 146 -22.90 8.69 16.78
C ILE A 146 -23.39 9.15 15.40
N PRO A 147 -23.78 10.41 15.22
CA PRO A 147 -24.13 10.92 13.90
C PRO A 147 -22.98 10.70 12.89
N PRO A 148 -23.27 10.32 11.63
CA PRO A 148 -22.25 10.08 10.60
C PRO A 148 -21.27 11.25 10.42
N GLU A 149 -21.72 12.48 10.69
CA GLU A 149 -20.93 13.71 10.60
C GLU A 149 -19.77 13.72 11.61
N LEU A 150 -20.02 13.25 12.84
CA LEU A 150 -19.05 13.21 13.94
C LEU A 150 -18.24 11.90 13.95
N SER A 151 -18.76 10.83 13.34
CA SER A 151 -18.06 9.54 13.25
C SER A 151 -16.75 9.59 12.45
N SER A 152 -16.56 10.66 11.69
CA SER A 152 -15.34 10.91 10.91
C SER A 152 -14.16 11.43 11.75
N ILE A 153 -14.42 11.82 13.00
CA ILE A 153 -13.44 12.37 13.97
C ILE A 153 -13.50 11.69 15.36
N VAL A 154 -14.42 10.74 15.55
CA VAL A 154 -14.48 9.90 16.77
C VAL A 154 -13.99 8.49 16.40
N PRO A 155 -13.00 7.93 17.13
CA PRO A 155 -12.53 6.57 16.86
C PRO A 155 -13.65 5.56 17.13
N PRO A 156 -13.92 4.62 16.21
CA PRO A 156 -14.83 3.53 16.50
C PRO A 156 -14.24 2.63 17.59
N LYS A 157 -15.11 2.00 18.37
CA LYS A 157 -14.68 0.86 19.19
C LYS A 157 -13.98 -0.18 18.31
N ARG A 158 -12.87 -0.74 18.82
CA ARG A 158 -12.15 -1.82 18.14
C ARG A 158 -13.07 -3.03 18.03
N TYR A 159 -13.28 -3.50 16.80
CA TYR A 159 -13.85 -4.82 16.60
C TYR A 159 -12.81 -5.85 17.02
N ILE A 160 -13.21 -6.74 17.94
CA ILE A 160 -12.37 -7.83 18.42
C ILE A 160 -12.77 -9.06 17.62
N SER A 161 -12.00 -9.35 16.56
CA SER A 161 -12.18 -10.55 15.75
C SER A 161 -11.77 -11.78 16.53
N GLU A 162 -12.65 -12.77 16.49
CA GLU A 162 -12.36 -14.07 17.07
C GLU A 162 -11.47 -14.88 16.14
N LYS A 163 -11.60 -14.74 14.81
CA LYS A 163 -10.63 -15.31 13.85
C LYS A 163 -9.22 -14.79 14.13
N GLN A 164 -9.01 -13.48 14.30
CA GLN A 164 -7.69 -12.90 14.54
C GLN A 164 -7.04 -13.43 15.82
N LYS A 165 -7.82 -13.57 16.91
CA LYS A 165 -7.33 -14.15 18.16
C LYS A 165 -6.90 -15.60 17.96
N TRP A 166 -7.76 -16.39 17.33
CA TRP A 166 -7.48 -17.79 17.06
C TRP A 166 -6.29 -17.98 16.14
N GLU A 167 -6.21 -17.19 15.06
CA GLU A 167 -5.07 -17.15 14.14
C GLU A 167 -3.78 -16.83 14.91
N SER A 168 -3.82 -15.86 15.83
CA SER A 168 -2.68 -15.56 16.70
C SER A 168 -2.30 -16.73 17.60
N TRP A 169 -3.24 -17.52 18.12
CA TRP A 169 -2.92 -18.71 18.92
C TRP A 169 -2.32 -19.83 18.06
N GLU A 170 -2.85 -20.05 16.86
CA GLU A 170 -2.31 -21.02 15.90
C GLU A 170 -0.88 -20.65 15.48
N GLN A 171 -0.63 -19.37 15.19
CA GLN A 171 0.71 -18.84 14.92
C GLN A 171 1.67 -19.07 16.09
N LYS A 172 1.26 -18.72 17.33
CA LYS A 172 2.06 -18.97 18.53
C LYS A 172 2.37 -20.45 18.70
N LYS A 173 1.35 -21.30 18.61
CA LYS A 173 1.50 -22.77 18.73
C LYS A 173 2.46 -23.32 17.69
N PHE A 174 2.31 -22.91 16.43
CA PHE A 174 3.22 -23.29 15.35
C PHE A 174 4.66 -22.84 15.68
N PHE A 175 4.83 -21.58 16.08
CA PHE A 175 6.14 -21.02 16.37
C PHE A 175 6.81 -21.71 17.57
N ARG A 176 6.08 -22.02 18.66
CA ARG A 176 6.60 -22.82 19.78
C ARG A 176 7.03 -24.21 19.34
N ASN A 177 6.21 -24.90 18.54
CA ASN A 177 6.58 -26.19 17.96
C ASN A 177 7.83 -26.10 17.08
N PHE A 178 7.96 -25.04 16.29
CA PHE A 178 9.13 -24.77 15.47
C PHE A 178 10.39 -24.57 16.33
N LEU A 179 10.30 -23.90 17.47
CA LEU A 179 11.45 -23.71 18.37
C LEU A 179 11.97 -25.03 18.97
N LEU A 180 11.08 -26.00 19.18
CA LEU A 180 11.45 -27.34 19.66
C LEU A 180 11.94 -28.24 18.53
N ASN A 181 11.28 -28.18 17.37
CA ASN A 181 11.53 -29.01 16.20
C ASN A 181 11.54 -28.15 14.93
N PRO A 182 12.68 -27.51 14.60
CA PRO A 182 12.74 -26.59 13.48
C PRO A 182 12.50 -27.30 12.15
N SER A 183 11.58 -26.75 11.35
CA SER A 183 11.30 -27.22 9.99
C SER A 183 12.06 -26.38 8.95
N LYS A 184 12.26 -26.93 7.76
CA LYS A 184 12.88 -26.20 6.66
C LYS A 184 12.00 -25.02 6.18
N PRO A 185 12.62 -23.91 5.74
CA PRO A 185 11.89 -22.84 5.08
C PRO A 185 11.38 -23.30 3.72
N ASN A 186 10.16 -22.91 3.36
CA ASN A 186 9.66 -23.06 2.00
C ASN A 186 10.35 -22.04 1.10
N LEU A 187 11.37 -22.49 0.36
CA LEU A 187 12.19 -21.63 -0.49
C LEU A 187 11.39 -20.92 -1.59
N SER A 188 10.22 -21.45 -1.99
CA SER A 188 9.37 -20.78 -2.97
C SER A 188 8.78 -19.45 -2.46
N GLU A 189 8.74 -19.25 -1.14
CA GLU A 189 8.29 -18.02 -0.48
C GLU A 189 9.42 -17.05 -0.16
N PHE A 190 10.62 -17.32 -0.66
CA PHE A 190 11.77 -16.42 -0.59
C PHE A 190 12.26 -16.10 -2.00
N PHE A 191 12.96 -14.97 -2.14
CA PHE A 191 13.71 -14.66 -3.35
C PHE A 191 15.12 -14.21 -2.99
N THR A 192 16.06 -14.51 -3.88
CA THR A 192 17.47 -14.18 -3.74
C THR A 192 17.85 -13.11 -4.75
N LEU A 193 18.55 -12.08 -4.30
CA LEU A 193 19.15 -11.09 -5.19
C LEU A 193 20.51 -11.61 -5.68
N ASN A 194 20.52 -12.47 -6.70
CA ASN A 194 21.72 -13.10 -7.27
C ASN A 194 21.94 -12.75 -8.75
N GLN A 195 21.21 -11.78 -9.28
CA GLN A 195 21.24 -11.44 -10.71
C GLN A 195 22.45 -10.57 -11.10
N LYS A 196 23.17 -10.02 -10.11
CA LYS A 196 24.28 -9.07 -10.27
C LYS A 196 25.35 -9.33 -9.20
N GLU A 197 26.62 -9.10 -9.53
CA GLU A 197 27.75 -9.34 -8.63
C GLU A 197 27.75 -8.36 -7.43
N GLU A 198 27.23 -7.15 -7.63
CA GLU A 198 27.12 -6.12 -6.60
C GLU A 198 26.22 -6.53 -5.41
N PHE A 199 25.38 -7.56 -5.59
CA PHE A 199 24.54 -8.10 -4.53
C PHE A 199 25.24 -9.13 -3.64
N PHE A 200 26.45 -9.54 -4.00
CA PHE A 200 27.23 -10.48 -3.20
C PHE A 200 27.54 -9.89 -1.82
N LEU A 201 27.49 -10.75 -0.80
CA LEU A 201 27.79 -10.38 0.57
C LEU A 201 29.30 -10.33 0.80
N THR A 202 29.79 -9.14 1.13
CA THR A 202 31.14 -8.95 1.66
C THR A 202 31.27 -9.54 3.06
N GLU A 203 32.50 -9.75 3.53
CA GLU A 203 32.71 -10.22 4.91
C GLU A 203 32.17 -9.25 5.97
N GLN A 204 32.15 -7.94 5.66
CA GLN A 204 31.52 -6.94 6.52
C GLN A 204 29.99 -7.13 6.57
N ASP A 205 29.36 -7.40 5.43
CA ASP A 205 27.91 -7.67 5.36
C ASP A 205 27.56 -8.93 6.16
N LYS A 206 28.33 -10.01 5.99
CA LYS A 206 28.16 -11.26 6.73
C LYS A 206 28.30 -11.05 8.23
N SER A 207 29.30 -10.28 8.66
CA SER A 207 29.49 -9.94 10.08
C SER A 207 28.28 -9.18 10.65
N LYS A 208 27.76 -8.19 9.91
CA LYS A 208 26.56 -7.45 10.32
C LYS A 208 25.29 -8.28 10.34
N LEU A 209 25.08 -9.17 9.36
CA LEU A 209 23.95 -10.08 9.38
C LEU A 209 24.01 -11.06 10.57
N LYS A 210 25.20 -11.52 10.97
CA LYS A 210 25.38 -12.31 12.20
C LYS A 210 25.07 -11.52 13.46
N GLU A 211 25.50 -10.26 13.54
CA GLU A 211 25.11 -9.35 14.65
C GLU A 211 23.58 -9.23 14.74
N TYR A 212 22.91 -9.04 13.60
CA TYR A 212 21.45 -8.97 13.57
C TYR A 212 20.76 -10.29 13.89
N GLN A 213 21.36 -11.45 13.57
CA GLN A 213 20.85 -12.74 14.04
C GLN A 213 20.87 -12.82 15.57
N THR A 214 21.94 -12.37 16.22
CA THR A 214 22.01 -12.32 17.69
C THR A 214 20.92 -11.43 18.27
N GLU A 215 20.68 -10.27 17.69
CA GLU A 215 19.60 -9.36 18.12
C GLU A 215 18.20 -9.96 17.89
N LEU A 216 17.97 -10.63 16.76
CA LEU A 216 16.73 -11.35 16.48
C LEU A 216 16.51 -12.49 17.49
N ALA A 217 17.56 -13.25 17.81
CA ALA A 217 17.51 -14.32 18.80
C ALA A 217 17.12 -13.79 20.18
N LYS A 218 17.72 -12.67 20.61
CA LYS A 218 17.37 -12.00 21.87
C LYS A 218 15.89 -11.60 21.90
N LYS A 219 15.40 -10.97 20.82
CA LYS A 219 13.98 -10.57 20.73
C LYS A 219 13.03 -11.75 20.71
N ILE A 220 13.41 -12.85 20.05
CA ILE A 220 12.63 -14.09 20.10
C ILE A 220 12.54 -14.61 21.52
N LYS A 221 13.66 -14.67 22.26
CA LYS A 221 13.64 -15.09 23.67
C LYS A 221 12.77 -14.18 24.53
N GLU A 222 12.90 -12.86 24.38
CA GLU A 222 12.05 -11.90 25.08
C GLU A 222 10.56 -12.13 24.79
N CYS A 223 10.19 -12.26 23.51
CA CYS A 223 8.80 -12.52 23.10
C CYS A 223 8.21 -13.81 23.68
N VAL A 224 8.98 -14.89 23.67
CA VAL A 224 8.55 -16.21 24.16
C VAL A 224 8.39 -16.18 25.68
N LEU A 225 9.40 -15.67 26.39
CA LEU A 225 9.45 -15.72 27.85
C LEU A 225 8.49 -14.72 28.52
N SER A 226 8.27 -13.55 27.92
CA SER A 226 7.30 -12.59 28.45
C SER A 226 5.86 -12.87 28.00
N SER A 227 5.69 -13.66 26.93
CA SER A 227 4.40 -13.93 26.28
C SER A 227 3.65 -12.68 25.76
N ASP A 228 4.30 -11.52 25.72
CA ASP A 228 3.67 -10.25 25.35
C ASP A 228 3.49 -10.09 23.83
N CYS A 229 4.27 -10.80 23.03
CA CYS A 229 4.25 -10.65 21.58
C CYS A 229 3.00 -11.27 20.96
N GLY A 230 2.48 -10.65 19.91
CA GLY A 230 1.42 -11.23 19.08
C GLY A 230 1.95 -12.39 18.22
N GLY A 231 1.08 -13.32 17.79
CA GLY A 231 1.49 -14.42 16.92
C GLY A 231 2.18 -13.94 15.63
N TRP A 232 1.67 -12.87 15.01
CA TRP A 232 2.26 -12.26 13.82
C TRP A 232 3.66 -11.67 14.07
N GLU A 233 3.95 -11.17 15.28
CA GLU A 233 5.25 -10.61 15.65
C GLU A 233 6.29 -11.71 15.69
N GLU A 234 5.94 -12.80 16.37
CA GLU A 234 6.77 -13.99 16.48
C GLU A 234 7.07 -14.59 15.10
N MET A 235 6.05 -14.74 14.24
CA MET A 235 6.21 -15.19 12.86
C MET A 235 7.15 -14.27 12.06
N THR A 236 7.00 -12.96 12.20
CA THR A 236 7.87 -11.99 11.50
C THR A 236 9.33 -12.12 11.94
N LEU A 237 9.58 -12.29 13.24
CA LEU A 237 10.94 -12.45 13.77
C LEU A 237 11.62 -13.71 13.23
N ILE A 238 10.90 -14.84 13.18
CA ILE A 238 11.49 -16.09 12.71
C ILE A 238 11.70 -16.13 11.20
N ILE A 239 10.80 -15.53 10.41
CA ILE A 239 10.96 -15.42 8.96
C ILE A 239 12.19 -14.55 8.63
N ARG A 240 12.41 -13.46 9.39
CA ARG A 240 13.64 -12.65 9.27
C ARG A 240 14.89 -13.42 9.67
N MET A 241 14.82 -14.23 10.72
CA MET A 241 15.92 -15.12 11.11
C MET A 241 16.30 -16.08 9.97
N GLN A 242 15.30 -16.74 9.37
CA GLN A 242 15.49 -17.61 8.21
C GLN A 242 16.06 -16.84 7.02
N SER A 243 15.55 -15.64 6.74
CA SER A 243 16.06 -14.76 5.68
C SER A 243 17.56 -14.48 5.84
N ASN A 244 18.00 -14.17 7.06
CA ASN A 244 19.42 -13.93 7.34
C ASN A 244 20.26 -15.21 7.20
N LEU A 245 19.77 -16.35 7.69
CA LEU A 245 20.47 -17.63 7.56
C LEU A 245 20.62 -18.04 6.10
N LEU A 246 19.55 -17.94 5.32
CA LEU A 246 19.57 -18.18 3.88
C LEU A 246 20.53 -17.20 3.18
N SER A 247 20.58 -15.94 3.62
CA SER A 247 21.52 -14.97 3.07
C SER A 247 22.97 -15.36 3.32
N LEU A 248 23.30 -15.72 4.56
CA LEU A 248 24.65 -16.18 4.93
C LEU A 248 25.07 -17.45 4.19
N ASN A 249 24.14 -18.39 3.99
CA ASN A 249 24.42 -19.66 3.31
C ASN A 249 24.59 -19.49 1.80
N THR A 250 23.79 -18.63 1.17
CA THR A 250 23.86 -18.40 -0.29
C THR A 250 24.95 -17.42 -0.69
N GLY A 251 25.40 -16.57 0.23
CA GLY A 251 26.33 -15.47 -0.06
C GLY A 251 25.68 -14.26 -0.73
N TYR A 252 24.35 -14.23 -0.84
CA TYR A 252 23.55 -13.14 -1.40
C TYR A 252 22.45 -12.72 -0.43
N PHE A 253 21.90 -11.52 -0.55
CA PHE A 253 20.71 -11.17 0.23
C PHE A 253 19.49 -11.99 -0.22
N VAL A 254 18.86 -12.64 0.75
CA VAL A 254 17.60 -13.37 0.61
C VAL A 254 16.53 -12.62 1.38
N PHE A 255 15.34 -12.52 0.79
CA PHE A 255 14.20 -11.81 1.34
C PHE A 255 12.95 -12.69 1.31
N PRO A 256 12.05 -12.57 2.30
CA PRO A 256 10.74 -13.19 2.21
C PRO A 256 9.92 -12.49 1.13
N LYS A 257 9.23 -13.27 0.30
CA LYS A 257 8.14 -12.78 -0.54
C LYS A 257 7.01 -12.37 0.38
N LYS A 258 6.97 -11.10 0.80
CA LYS A 258 5.71 -10.51 1.26
C LYS A 258 4.75 -10.60 0.08
N THR A 259 3.47 -10.90 0.30
CA THR A 259 2.47 -10.99 -0.79
C THR A 259 2.78 -9.99 -1.88
N LYS A 260 2.67 -10.43 -3.13
CA LYS A 260 2.62 -9.64 -4.36
C LYS A 260 2.63 -8.14 -4.04
N THR A 261 3.72 -7.39 -4.27
CA THR A 261 3.83 -6.01 -3.73
C THR A 261 4.31 -5.00 -4.77
N ILE A 262 3.64 -3.83 -4.79
CA ILE A 262 4.02 -2.65 -5.58
C ILE A 262 4.92 -1.73 -4.76
N PRO A 263 5.92 -1.11 -5.41
CA PRO A 263 6.13 0.33 -5.22
C PRO A 263 6.20 1.15 -6.51
N ILE A 264 5.89 0.58 -7.69
CA ILE A 264 5.63 1.36 -8.92
C ILE A 264 4.43 0.76 -9.67
N TYR A 265 3.36 1.53 -9.81
CA TYR A 265 2.10 1.17 -10.46
C TYR A 265 2.34 0.77 -11.92
N LEU A 266 2.41 -0.52 -12.21
CA LEU A 266 2.71 -1.04 -13.56
C LEU A 266 1.84 -2.26 -13.85
N ASP A 267 0.58 -2.02 -14.27
CA ASP A 267 -0.51 -2.98 -14.60
C ASP A 267 -0.06 -4.26 -15.34
N GLU A 268 -0.87 -5.33 -15.26
CA GLU A 268 -0.55 -6.75 -15.60
C GLU A 268 0.00 -7.04 -17.03
N GLU A 269 0.10 -6.06 -17.93
CA GLU A 269 0.42 -6.27 -19.35
C GLU A 269 1.80 -5.73 -19.73
N TRP A 270 2.83 -6.50 -19.37
CA TRP A 270 4.26 -6.18 -19.50
C TRP A 270 4.88 -6.37 -20.90
N THR A 271 4.10 -6.48 -21.97
CA THR A 271 4.65 -6.79 -23.30
C THR A 271 5.33 -5.60 -24.00
N GLU A 272 5.32 -4.38 -23.43
CA GLU A 272 5.64 -3.16 -24.19
C GLU A 272 6.74 -2.25 -23.61
N ILE A 273 7.44 -2.59 -22.51
CA ILE A 273 8.55 -1.73 -22.05
C ILE A 273 9.83 -1.98 -22.87
N PRO A 274 10.38 -0.97 -23.57
CA PRO A 274 11.59 -1.14 -24.36
C PRO A 274 12.76 -1.62 -23.48
N LYS A 275 13.56 -2.56 -24.01
CA LYS A 275 14.72 -3.12 -23.30
C LYS A 275 15.68 -2.04 -22.80
N SER A 276 15.89 -0.97 -23.57
CA SER A 276 16.75 0.15 -23.19
C SER A 276 16.30 0.86 -21.90
N VAL A 277 14.99 1.00 -21.68
CA VAL A 277 14.43 1.61 -20.46
C VAL A 277 14.67 0.70 -19.26
N LEU A 278 14.48 -0.61 -19.44
CA LEU A 278 14.74 -1.60 -18.39
C LEU A 278 16.23 -1.66 -18.02
N ASP A 279 17.12 -1.56 -19.01
CA ASP A 279 18.56 -1.56 -18.78
C ASP A 279 18.99 -0.34 -17.95
N GLU A 280 18.42 0.84 -18.21
CA GLU A 280 18.71 2.05 -17.44
C GLU A 280 18.09 2.05 -16.04
N LYS A 281 16.83 1.60 -15.93
CA LYS A 281 16.21 1.35 -14.62
C LYS A 281 17.01 0.33 -13.81
N GLY A 282 17.61 -0.66 -14.46
CA GLY A 282 18.57 -1.58 -13.86
C GLY A 282 19.80 -0.88 -13.24
N LYS A 283 20.31 0.18 -13.87
CA LYS A 283 21.43 0.98 -13.31
C LYS A 283 20.98 1.82 -12.11
N GLU A 284 19.79 2.43 -12.18
CA GLU A 284 19.20 3.17 -11.05
C GLU A 284 18.99 2.24 -9.83
N VAL A 285 18.56 1.00 -10.09
CA VAL A 285 18.36 -0.06 -9.08
C VAL A 285 19.64 -0.39 -8.32
N LEU A 286 20.79 -0.52 -9.00
CA LEU A 286 22.07 -0.78 -8.33
C LEU A 286 22.48 0.36 -7.40
N THR A 287 22.20 1.61 -7.80
CA THR A 287 22.47 2.78 -6.97
C THR A 287 21.57 2.79 -5.73
N LEU A 288 20.27 2.51 -5.91
CA LEU A 288 19.31 2.39 -4.81
C LEU A 288 19.73 1.28 -3.84
N PHE A 289 20.10 0.11 -4.36
CA PHE A 289 20.57 -1.02 -3.56
C PHE A 289 21.77 -0.61 -2.70
N SER A 290 22.79 0.00 -3.29
CA SER A 290 24.01 0.41 -2.58
C SER A 290 23.70 1.38 -1.44
N LEU A 291 22.87 2.41 -1.69
CA LEU A 291 22.45 3.37 -0.67
C LEU A 291 21.64 2.72 0.45
N SER A 292 20.63 1.92 0.09
CA SER A 292 19.78 1.24 1.07
C SER A 292 20.55 0.22 1.89
N LYS A 293 21.51 -0.49 1.28
CA LYS A 293 22.41 -1.43 1.96
C LYS A 293 23.27 -0.70 2.99
N GLN A 294 23.86 0.44 2.64
CA GLN A 294 24.63 1.27 3.58
C GLN A 294 23.77 1.74 4.76
N VAL A 295 22.53 2.20 4.51
CA VAL A 295 21.61 2.64 5.56
C VAL A 295 21.21 1.49 6.46
N PHE A 296 20.90 0.32 5.88
CA PHE A 296 20.51 -0.86 6.62
C PHE A 296 21.65 -1.35 7.52
N LEU A 297 22.82 -1.65 6.93
CA LEU A 297 23.97 -2.23 7.65
C LEU A 297 24.73 -1.22 8.52
N GLY A 298 24.58 0.08 8.26
CA GLY A 298 25.26 1.16 8.99
C GLY A 298 24.56 1.57 10.30
N LYS A 299 23.36 1.05 10.57
CA LYS A 299 22.60 1.35 11.80
C LYS A 299 22.56 0.15 12.74
N ASN A 300 22.28 0.40 14.02
CA ASN A 300 21.92 -0.68 14.95
C ASN A 300 20.61 -1.35 14.51
N TYR A 301 20.42 -2.61 14.91
CA TYR A 301 19.22 -3.37 14.59
C TYR A 301 17.94 -2.60 14.95
N SER A 302 17.03 -2.45 14.00
CA SER A 302 15.67 -1.98 14.27
C SER A 302 14.66 -2.66 13.36
N SER A 303 13.46 -2.96 13.88
CA SER A 303 12.40 -3.62 13.10
C SER A 303 11.95 -2.77 11.91
N LEU A 304 11.99 -1.44 12.06
CA LEU A 304 11.70 -0.49 10.99
C LEU A 304 12.75 -0.55 9.88
N ALA A 305 14.04 -0.53 10.21
CA ALA A 305 15.11 -0.63 9.21
C ALA A 305 15.02 -1.96 8.43
N TYR A 306 14.68 -3.07 9.10
CA TYR A 306 14.41 -4.34 8.42
C TYR A 306 13.22 -4.25 7.46
N LYS A 307 12.13 -3.62 7.89
CA LYS A 307 10.95 -3.43 7.03
C LYS A 307 11.29 -2.62 5.78
N GLU A 308 12.04 -1.52 5.94
CA GLU A 308 12.51 -0.69 4.84
C GLU A 308 13.42 -1.49 3.91
N TRP A 309 14.34 -2.28 4.46
CA TRP A 309 15.23 -3.15 3.69
C TRP A 309 14.48 -4.20 2.88
N GLU A 310 13.52 -4.89 3.50
CA GLU A 310 12.64 -5.84 2.82
C GLU A 310 11.84 -5.18 1.68
N THR A 311 11.34 -3.96 1.92
CA THR A 311 10.58 -3.20 0.92
C THR A 311 11.44 -2.84 -0.29
N VAL A 312 12.68 -2.40 -0.05
CA VAL A 312 13.62 -2.08 -1.12
C VAL A 312 14.06 -3.34 -1.86
N GLY A 313 14.33 -4.44 -1.15
CA GLY A 313 14.66 -5.74 -1.75
C GLY A 313 13.57 -6.21 -2.72
N THR A 314 12.30 -6.13 -2.33
CA THR A 314 11.17 -6.48 -3.20
C THR A 314 11.09 -5.58 -4.44
N LYS A 315 11.29 -4.27 -4.28
CA LYS A 315 11.33 -3.31 -5.41
C LYS A 315 12.42 -3.68 -6.42
N ILE A 316 13.60 -4.01 -5.93
CA ILE A 316 14.75 -4.39 -6.75
C ILE A 316 14.46 -5.70 -7.50
N ASN A 317 14.01 -6.73 -6.78
CA ASN A 317 13.69 -8.02 -7.38
C ASN A 317 12.66 -7.88 -8.50
N SER A 318 11.56 -7.16 -8.23
CA SER A 318 10.50 -6.93 -9.22
C SER A 318 11.01 -6.31 -10.52
N LEU A 319 11.87 -5.29 -10.42
CA LEU A 319 12.48 -4.65 -11.59
C LEU A 319 13.42 -5.58 -12.38
N LEU A 320 14.14 -6.47 -11.69
CA LEU A 320 15.11 -7.38 -12.30
C LEU A 320 14.46 -8.61 -12.93
N THR A 321 13.50 -9.23 -12.24
CA THR A 321 12.79 -10.43 -12.71
C THR A 321 11.69 -10.10 -13.71
N LYS A 322 11.34 -8.82 -13.81
CA LYS A 322 10.17 -8.33 -14.55
C LYS A 322 8.86 -8.92 -14.03
N ASP A 323 8.82 -9.29 -12.76
CA ASP A 323 7.63 -9.80 -12.08
C ASP A 323 7.02 -8.70 -11.21
N PHE A 324 5.83 -8.24 -11.59
CA PHE A 324 5.14 -7.11 -10.97
C PHE A 324 3.82 -7.50 -10.31
N ASN A 325 3.65 -8.77 -9.96
CA ASN A 325 2.41 -9.22 -9.33
C ASN A 325 2.08 -8.43 -8.02
N PHE A 326 0.81 -7.98 -7.86
CA PHE A 326 0.38 -6.93 -6.91
C PHE A 326 -0.38 -7.32 -5.64
N GLU A 327 -0.25 -6.46 -4.63
CA GLU A 327 -0.96 -6.35 -3.34
C GLU A 327 -0.20 -5.42 -2.34
N GLU A 328 -0.89 -5.06 -1.25
CA GLU A 328 -0.55 -4.05 -0.22
C GLU A 328 0.87 -4.19 0.38
N ILE A 329 1.59 -3.07 0.64
CA ILE A 329 2.84 -3.06 1.45
C ILE A 329 2.47 -3.32 2.92
N ASP A 330 2.08 -4.56 3.18
CA ASP A 330 1.86 -5.01 4.53
C ASP A 330 3.23 -5.24 5.17
N PRO A 331 3.51 -4.68 6.36
CA PRO A 331 4.69 -5.07 7.13
C PRO A 331 4.79 -6.59 7.33
N TYR A 332 3.67 -7.31 7.29
CA TYR A 332 3.57 -8.69 7.75
C TYR A 332 3.74 -9.73 6.63
N PRO A 333 4.42 -10.85 6.93
CA PRO A 333 4.44 -12.01 6.04
C PRO A 333 3.03 -12.57 5.88
N LYS A 334 2.54 -12.66 4.64
CA LYS A 334 1.15 -13.05 4.34
C LYS A 334 1.02 -14.43 3.69
N SER A 335 2.13 -15.07 3.32
CA SER A 335 2.08 -16.41 2.73
C SER A 335 1.30 -17.37 3.62
N GLU A 336 0.21 -17.93 3.10
CA GLU A 336 -0.71 -18.76 3.86
C GLU A 336 -0.21 -20.21 3.89
N GLY A 337 -0.16 -20.78 5.10
CA GLY A 337 -0.05 -22.22 5.29
C GLY A 337 -1.39 -22.77 5.78
N PHE A 338 -1.60 -24.07 5.65
CA PHE A 338 -2.88 -24.69 6.01
C PHE A 338 -2.74 -25.51 7.27
N ILE A 339 -3.62 -25.25 8.23
CA ILE A 339 -3.85 -26.20 9.31
C ILE A 339 -5.03 -27.08 8.96
N HIS A 340 -4.94 -28.36 9.32
CA HIS A 340 -6.04 -29.30 9.19
C HIS A 340 -6.80 -29.37 10.50
N LYS A 341 -8.07 -28.97 10.49
CA LYS A 341 -8.96 -29.03 11.65
C LYS A 341 -10.30 -29.62 11.23
N GLU A 342 -10.64 -30.78 11.79
CA GLU A 342 -11.96 -31.36 11.61
C GLU A 342 -12.97 -30.67 12.52
N PHE A 343 -14.09 -30.25 11.96
CA PHE A 343 -15.18 -29.64 12.71
C PHE A 343 -16.29 -30.66 12.98
N SER A 344 -16.69 -30.76 14.25
CA SER A 344 -17.78 -31.63 14.68
C SER A 344 -19.11 -31.24 14.00
N GLN A 345 -20.07 -32.15 13.94
CA GLN A 345 -21.38 -31.85 13.37
C GLN A 345 -22.09 -30.71 14.13
N GLU A 346 -21.95 -30.67 15.45
CA GLU A 346 -22.44 -29.59 16.31
C GLU A 346 -21.82 -28.25 15.90
N GLN A 347 -20.49 -28.18 15.78
CA GLN A 347 -19.79 -26.95 15.38
C GLN A 347 -20.24 -26.43 14.02
N ARG A 348 -20.45 -27.34 13.05
CA ARG A 348 -20.92 -26.99 11.71
C ARG A 348 -22.35 -26.44 11.73
N GLN A 349 -23.24 -27.05 12.51
CA GLN A 349 -24.62 -26.61 12.66
C GLN A 349 -24.68 -25.22 13.32
N THR A 350 -23.94 -25.04 14.41
CA THR A 350 -23.80 -23.77 15.10
C THR A 350 -23.26 -22.67 14.19
N ALA A 351 -22.24 -22.95 13.38
CA ALA A 351 -21.72 -21.99 12.42
C ALA A 351 -22.78 -21.54 11.39
N LYS A 352 -23.64 -22.45 10.93
CA LYS A 352 -24.77 -22.13 10.03
C LYS A 352 -25.80 -21.22 10.68
N GLU A 353 -26.02 -21.35 11.99
CA GLU A 353 -26.97 -20.53 12.74
C GLU A 353 -26.46 -19.10 12.96
N ILE A 354 -25.16 -18.92 13.23
CA ILE A 354 -24.56 -17.58 13.41
C ILE A 354 -24.30 -16.87 12.08
N LEU A 355 -23.94 -17.59 11.02
CA LEU A 355 -23.48 -16.98 9.77
C LEU A 355 -24.42 -15.86 9.23
N PRO A 356 -25.77 -16.02 9.23
CA PRO A 356 -26.69 -14.94 8.84
C PRO A 356 -26.55 -13.66 9.68
N VAL A 357 -26.24 -13.78 10.98
CA VAL A 357 -26.01 -12.63 11.88
C VAL A 357 -24.77 -11.85 11.45
N LEU A 358 -23.67 -12.54 11.14
CA LEU A 358 -22.45 -11.88 10.65
C LEU A 358 -22.62 -11.28 9.24
N VAL A 359 -23.35 -11.96 8.35
CA VAL A 359 -23.68 -11.43 7.01
C VAL A 359 -24.45 -10.11 7.13
N LYS A 360 -25.48 -10.08 7.97
CA LYS A 360 -26.25 -8.86 8.25
C LYS A 360 -25.35 -7.78 8.87
N ARG A 361 -24.52 -8.15 9.85
CA ARG A 361 -23.59 -7.23 10.52
C ARG A 361 -22.60 -6.59 9.54
N GLU A 362 -22.01 -7.36 8.64
CA GLU A 362 -21.11 -6.81 7.61
C GLU A 362 -21.86 -5.85 6.68
N ALA A 363 -23.08 -6.22 6.25
CA ALA A 363 -23.90 -5.36 5.39
C ALA A 363 -24.26 -4.03 6.07
N ASP A 364 -24.68 -4.07 7.34
CA ASP A 364 -25.01 -2.89 8.14
C ASP A 364 -23.77 -2.00 8.35
N PHE A 365 -22.62 -2.60 8.66
CA PHE A 365 -21.36 -1.88 8.82
C PHE A 365 -20.89 -1.23 7.50
N ASN A 366 -21.00 -1.94 6.38
CA ASN A 366 -20.67 -1.40 5.05
C ASN A 366 -21.60 -0.25 4.67
N SER A 367 -22.90 -0.39 4.93
CA SER A 367 -23.88 0.67 4.73
C SER A 367 -23.53 1.90 5.56
N TYR A 368 -23.11 1.72 6.82
CA TYR A 368 -22.67 2.80 7.70
C TYR A 368 -21.39 3.49 7.20
N LEU A 369 -20.35 2.73 6.86
CA LEU A 369 -19.11 3.25 6.28
C LEU A 369 -19.36 4.06 5.01
N SER A 370 -20.28 3.59 4.15
CA SER A 370 -20.64 4.29 2.92
C SER A 370 -21.27 5.66 3.18
N ARG A 371 -21.88 5.88 4.34
CA ARG A 371 -22.42 7.18 4.76
C ARG A 371 -21.30 8.10 5.29
N ILE A 372 -20.39 7.56 6.11
CA ILE A 372 -19.26 8.33 6.66
C ILE A 372 -18.29 8.75 5.56
N TYR A 373 -17.94 7.85 4.64
CA TYR A 373 -16.91 8.07 3.62
C TYR A 373 -17.47 8.15 2.20
N LYS A 374 -18.74 8.55 2.05
CA LYS A 374 -19.35 8.79 0.73
C LYS A 374 -18.51 9.75 -0.09
N TYR A 375 -18.17 9.38 -1.33
CA TYR A 375 -17.58 10.32 -2.27
C TYR A 375 -18.68 11.03 -3.07
N HIS A 376 -18.53 12.34 -3.25
CA HIS A 376 -19.31 13.13 -4.19
C HIS A 376 -18.49 14.26 -4.80
N LEU A 377 -18.54 14.37 -6.12
CA LEU A 377 -17.69 15.29 -6.88
C LEU A 377 -17.79 16.76 -6.43
N ILE A 378 -18.98 17.23 -6.03
CA ILE A 378 -19.24 18.65 -5.73
C ILE A 378 -19.16 18.99 -4.23
N TYR A 379 -19.59 18.10 -3.33
CA TYR A 379 -19.77 18.42 -1.91
C TYR A 379 -18.95 17.54 -0.98
N LYS A 380 -18.32 16.46 -1.49
CA LYS A 380 -17.55 15.53 -0.67
C LYS A 380 -16.46 14.82 -1.49
N ASN A 381 -15.49 15.60 -1.95
CA ASN A 381 -14.32 15.11 -2.68
C ASN A 381 -13.04 15.37 -1.86
N CYS A 382 -11.88 14.99 -2.39
CA CYS A 382 -10.62 15.12 -1.67
C CYS A 382 -10.32 16.57 -1.22
N ALA A 383 -10.59 17.57 -2.08
CA ALA A 383 -10.34 18.98 -1.75
C ALA A 383 -11.31 19.47 -0.66
N SER A 384 -12.62 19.21 -0.81
CA SER A 384 -13.61 19.65 0.17
C SER A 384 -13.42 18.95 1.51
N GLU A 385 -13.06 17.67 1.53
CA GLU A 385 -12.78 16.93 2.78
C GLU A 385 -11.57 17.48 3.52
N ILE A 386 -10.51 17.91 2.80
CA ILE A 386 -9.36 18.55 3.44
C ILE A 386 -9.81 19.81 4.21
N PHE A 387 -10.57 20.68 3.55
CA PHE A 387 -11.05 21.91 4.19
C PHE A 387 -12.07 21.64 5.29
N ARG A 388 -12.96 20.66 5.11
CA ARG A 388 -13.91 20.22 6.14
C ARG A 388 -13.17 19.78 7.40
N TYR A 389 -12.15 18.93 7.28
CA TYR A 389 -11.35 18.49 8.43
C TYR A 389 -10.57 19.65 9.06
N MET A 390 -9.96 20.53 8.27
CA MET A 390 -9.31 21.73 8.81
C MET A 390 -10.27 22.62 9.61
N ASN A 391 -11.51 22.78 9.13
CA ASN A 391 -12.55 23.56 9.80
C ASN A 391 -13.07 22.85 11.06
N LEU A 392 -13.11 21.51 11.07
CA LEU A 392 -13.49 20.71 12.24
C LEU A 392 -12.40 20.66 13.32
N PHE A 393 -11.13 20.65 12.94
CA PHE A 393 -10.01 20.67 13.91
C PHE A 393 -9.99 21.95 14.74
N TYR A 394 -10.42 23.05 14.13
CA TYR A 394 -10.45 24.37 14.75
C TYR A 394 -11.80 25.02 14.45
N PRO A 395 -12.88 24.72 15.20
CA PRO A 395 -14.21 25.28 14.93
C PRO A 395 -14.28 26.80 15.10
N ASP A 396 -13.45 27.34 15.99
CA ASP A 396 -13.30 28.77 16.27
C ASP A 396 -12.53 29.48 15.14
N GLU A 397 -13.15 30.48 14.53
CA GLU A 397 -12.56 31.24 13.43
C GLU A 397 -11.35 32.07 13.85
N GLU A 398 -11.33 32.61 15.07
CA GLU A 398 -10.19 33.39 15.56
C GLU A 398 -8.94 32.52 15.65
N LYS A 399 -9.08 31.32 16.21
CA LYS A 399 -7.99 30.33 16.29
C LYS A 399 -7.52 29.88 14.90
N ARG A 400 -8.44 29.69 13.94
CA ARG A 400 -8.04 29.38 12.55
C ARG A 400 -7.26 30.53 11.92
N ASN A 401 -7.69 31.77 12.13
CA ASN A 401 -7.03 32.95 11.59
C ASN A 401 -5.62 33.14 12.20
N GLU A 402 -5.48 32.88 13.50
CA GLU A 402 -4.19 32.90 14.19
C GLU A 402 -3.22 31.85 13.60
N LEU A 403 -3.68 30.60 13.52
CA LEU A 403 -2.90 29.43 13.11
C LEU A 403 -2.57 29.39 11.62
N LEU A 404 -3.60 29.52 10.79
CA LEU A 404 -3.55 29.29 9.35
C LEU A 404 -3.61 30.58 8.54
N GLY A 405 -3.88 31.73 9.17
CA GLY A 405 -4.05 33.02 8.49
C GLY A 405 -5.43 33.30 7.93
N GLY A 406 -6.33 32.31 7.94
CA GLY A 406 -7.68 32.44 7.43
C GLY A 406 -8.43 31.12 7.36
N THR A 407 -9.58 31.14 6.68
CA THR A 407 -10.44 29.98 6.47
C THR A 407 -10.72 29.76 4.98
N VAL A 408 -10.64 28.51 4.53
CA VAL A 408 -11.14 28.08 3.22
C VAL A 408 -12.43 27.31 3.44
N SER A 409 -13.51 27.74 2.77
CA SER A 409 -14.81 27.09 2.89
C SER A 409 -14.85 25.79 2.09
N ASP A 410 -15.41 24.75 2.69
CA ASP A 410 -15.76 23.46 2.10
C ASP A 410 -17.17 23.47 1.45
N SER A 411 -17.91 24.59 1.53
CA SER A 411 -19.22 24.74 0.89
C SER A 411 -19.11 24.73 -0.65
N PRO A 412 -20.04 24.08 -1.38
CA PRO A 412 -20.09 24.13 -2.83
C PRO A 412 -20.10 25.55 -3.42
N ALA A 413 -20.68 26.52 -2.72
CA ALA A 413 -20.74 27.92 -3.16
C ALA A 413 -19.35 28.58 -3.28
N SER A 414 -18.34 28.04 -2.59
CA SER A 414 -16.96 28.51 -2.69
C SER A 414 -16.24 28.05 -3.95
N PHE A 415 -16.78 27.02 -4.63
CA PHE A 415 -16.13 26.27 -5.71
C PHE A 415 -14.80 25.61 -5.32
N SER A 416 -14.45 25.54 -4.02
CA SER A 416 -13.23 24.88 -3.53
C SER A 416 -13.23 23.35 -3.75
N PHE A 417 -14.34 22.77 -4.21
CA PHE A 417 -14.37 21.39 -4.68
C PHE A 417 -13.61 21.21 -6.01
N ILE A 418 -13.33 22.29 -6.74
CA ILE A 418 -12.50 22.28 -7.94
C ILE A 418 -11.04 22.50 -7.50
N PRO A 419 -10.10 21.55 -7.70
CA PRO A 419 -8.74 21.65 -7.16
C PRO A 419 -7.98 22.93 -7.57
N ALA A 420 -8.14 23.40 -8.80
CA ALA A 420 -7.51 24.65 -9.25
C ALA A 420 -8.05 25.88 -8.51
N VAL A 421 -9.37 25.93 -8.27
CA VAL A 421 -9.99 27.01 -7.49
C VAL A 421 -9.57 26.89 -6.02
N ALA A 422 -9.54 25.67 -5.47
CA ALA A 422 -9.06 25.40 -4.12
C ALA A 422 -7.66 25.97 -3.88
N SER A 423 -6.73 25.73 -4.82
CA SER A 423 -5.36 26.28 -4.76
C SER A 423 -5.36 27.81 -4.68
N ILE A 424 -6.13 28.48 -5.56
CA ILE A 424 -6.27 29.94 -5.54
C ILE A 424 -6.86 30.43 -4.20
N ARG A 425 -7.84 29.72 -3.64
CA ARG A 425 -8.44 30.06 -2.34
C ARG A 425 -7.46 29.90 -1.20
N VAL A 426 -6.68 28.81 -1.18
CA VAL A 426 -5.62 28.56 -0.21
C VAL A 426 -4.61 29.72 -0.22
N GLN A 427 -4.15 30.13 -1.41
CA GLN A 427 -3.19 31.23 -1.54
C GLN A 427 -3.74 32.58 -1.07
N LYS A 428 -5.03 32.85 -1.31
CA LYS A 428 -5.66 34.13 -0.94
C LYS A 428 -6.11 34.19 0.52
N LYS A 429 -6.44 33.06 1.13
CA LYS A 429 -7.07 33.00 2.46
C LYS A 429 -6.12 32.53 3.54
N LEU A 430 -5.18 31.64 3.23
CA LEU A 430 -4.24 31.13 4.23
C LEU A 430 -2.93 31.93 4.19
N ARG A 431 -2.18 31.88 5.28
CA ARG A 431 -0.86 32.51 5.43
C ARG A 431 0.18 31.67 4.69
N ILE A 432 0.33 31.92 3.39
CA ILE A 432 1.32 31.23 2.56
C ILE A 432 2.67 31.95 2.62
N LEU A 433 3.75 31.20 2.82
CA LEU A 433 5.14 31.67 2.74
C LEU A 433 5.63 31.74 1.31
N LYS A 434 5.39 30.66 0.56
CA LYS A 434 5.93 30.46 -0.77
C LYS A 434 4.97 29.63 -1.59
N VAL A 435 4.79 30.02 -2.85
CA VAL A 435 4.10 29.22 -3.88
C VAL A 435 5.15 28.75 -4.88
N ARG A 436 5.10 27.48 -5.24
CA ARG A 436 6.01 26.88 -6.21
C ARG A 436 5.23 26.10 -7.25
N ASN A 437 5.52 26.37 -8.52
CA ASN A 437 4.96 25.62 -9.63
C ASN A 437 5.98 24.59 -10.11
N MET A 438 5.57 23.32 -10.17
CA MET A 438 6.34 22.24 -10.75
C MET A 438 5.61 21.75 -11.99
N PRO A 439 6.00 22.19 -13.19
CA PRO A 439 5.39 21.69 -14.42
C PRO A 439 5.60 20.19 -14.57
N SER A 440 4.68 19.55 -15.29
CA SER A 440 4.81 18.16 -15.68
C SER A 440 6.03 17.93 -16.59
N TYR A 441 6.49 16.69 -16.67
CA TYR A 441 7.63 16.29 -17.48
C TYR A 441 7.47 16.69 -18.96
N ARG A 442 6.28 16.50 -19.54
CA ARG A 442 5.98 16.90 -20.92
C ARG A 442 6.08 18.40 -21.11
N ILE A 443 5.54 19.21 -20.20
CA ILE A 443 5.64 20.68 -20.29
C ILE A 443 7.11 21.12 -20.21
N LEU A 444 7.91 20.47 -19.36
CA LEU A 444 9.34 20.72 -19.28
C LEU A 444 10.09 20.33 -20.57
N LYS A 445 9.78 19.17 -21.16
CA LYS A 445 10.38 18.75 -22.44
C LYS A 445 9.97 19.67 -23.57
N LYS A 446 8.68 20.02 -23.64
CA LYS A 446 8.15 20.97 -24.61
C LYS A 446 8.85 22.31 -24.46
N SER A 447 9.09 22.84 -23.27
CA SER A 447 9.76 24.15 -23.10
C SER A 447 11.22 24.17 -23.59
N GLN A 448 11.91 23.03 -23.65
CA GLN A 448 13.28 22.91 -24.17
C GLN A 448 13.37 22.89 -25.70
N LEU A 449 12.27 22.62 -26.40
CA LEU A 449 12.24 22.57 -27.85
C LEU A 449 12.14 23.97 -28.47
N THR A 450 12.79 24.20 -29.61
CA THR A 450 12.66 25.41 -30.42
C THR A 450 11.64 25.20 -31.55
N GLY A 451 11.04 26.27 -32.11
CA GLY A 451 10.17 26.15 -33.29
C GLY A 451 8.78 26.79 -33.23
N GLY A 452 8.48 27.60 -32.21
CA GLY A 452 7.25 28.42 -32.15
C GLY A 452 5.96 27.62 -32.30
N TYR A 453 4.98 28.16 -33.05
CA TYR A 453 3.64 27.59 -33.19
C TYR A 453 3.59 26.16 -33.79
N TRP A 454 4.44 25.87 -34.78
CA TRP A 454 4.47 24.55 -35.44
C TRP A 454 4.95 23.43 -34.52
N LYS A 455 5.89 23.76 -33.63
CA LYS A 455 6.30 22.85 -32.56
C LYS A 455 5.12 22.53 -31.64
N ASP A 456 4.31 23.54 -31.29
CA ASP A 456 3.18 23.33 -30.38
C ASP A 456 2.13 22.39 -30.99
N ILE A 457 1.75 22.57 -32.26
CA ILE A 457 0.86 21.64 -32.96
C ILE A 457 1.45 20.22 -32.99
N ARG A 458 2.73 20.10 -33.34
CA ARG A 458 3.41 18.80 -33.43
C ARG A 458 3.43 18.07 -32.09
N GLU A 459 3.72 18.78 -31.00
CA GLU A 459 3.77 18.19 -29.67
C GLU A 459 2.38 17.96 -29.08
N ASP A 460 1.36 18.73 -29.45
CA ASP A 460 -0.04 18.52 -29.03
C ASP A 460 -0.64 17.26 -29.63
N PHE A 461 -0.16 16.82 -30.79
CA PHE A 461 -0.61 15.59 -31.44
C PHE A 461 0.21 14.38 -30.99
N ARG A 462 -0.47 13.39 -30.41
CA ARG A 462 0.11 12.17 -29.84
C ARG A 462 1.13 11.50 -30.75
N PHE A 463 0.78 11.28 -32.02
CA PHE A 463 1.61 10.50 -32.94
C PHE A 463 2.82 11.26 -33.49
N SER A 464 2.85 12.59 -33.41
CA SER A 464 3.99 13.40 -33.88
C SER A 464 4.84 14.00 -32.77
N SER A 465 4.38 13.90 -31.52
CA SER A 465 5.11 14.38 -30.35
C SER A 465 6.45 13.67 -30.23
N SER A 466 7.52 14.46 -30.18
CA SER A 466 8.89 13.96 -30.04
C SER A 466 9.20 13.51 -28.63
N SER A 467 8.46 14.01 -27.64
CA SER A 467 8.64 13.69 -26.22
C SER A 467 7.84 12.46 -25.77
N TYR A 468 6.80 12.09 -26.50
CA TYR A 468 5.90 11.00 -26.13
C TYR A 468 6.20 9.71 -26.90
N ARG A 469 5.98 8.57 -26.23
CA ARG A 469 5.98 7.24 -26.84
C ARG A 469 4.71 6.54 -26.43
N ASP A 470 4.09 5.86 -27.40
CA ASP A 470 2.91 5.02 -27.16
C ASP A 470 3.22 3.98 -26.09
N ASN A 471 2.29 3.82 -25.16
CA ASN A 471 2.42 2.94 -24.00
C ASN A 471 1.06 2.33 -23.61
N PRO A 472 1.07 1.22 -22.85
CA PRO A 472 -0.16 0.48 -22.56
C PRO A 472 -1.07 1.13 -21.50
N TYR A 473 -0.54 2.08 -20.72
CA TYR A 473 -1.27 2.78 -19.64
C TYR A 473 -2.23 3.84 -20.16
N ASP A 474 -1.94 4.39 -21.34
CA ASP A 474 -2.79 5.38 -21.95
C ASP A 474 -3.98 4.76 -22.68
N HIS A 475 -5.18 5.18 -22.28
CA HIS A 475 -6.37 4.94 -23.11
C HIS A 475 -6.23 5.67 -24.45
N PRO A 476 -6.84 5.21 -25.55
CA PRO A 476 -6.77 5.90 -26.84
C PRO A 476 -7.12 7.41 -26.75
N PHE A 477 -6.29 8.27 -27.33
CA PHE A 477 -6.54 9.71 -27.51
C PHE A 477 -5.66 10.24 -28.65
N LEU A 478 -6.02 11.40 -29.21
CA LEU A 478 -5.29 12.05 -30.31
C LEU A 478 -4.47 13.25 -29.85
N PHE A 479 -5.07 14.09 -29.02
CA PHE A 479 -4.49 15.34 -28.57
C PHE A 479 -4.28 15.37 -27.08
N PHE A 480 -3.13 15.88 -26.66
CA PHE A 480 -2.91 16.26 -25.28
C PHE A 480 -3.69 17.54 -24.97
N THR A 481 -4.21 17.63 -23.75
CA THR A 481 -4.99 18.80 -23.30
C THR A 481 -4.29 19.52 -22.14
N ASP A 482 -3.00 19.25 -21.96
CA ASP A 482 -2.27 19.55 -20.74
C ASP A 482 -1.86 21.02 -20.60
N ASP A 483 -1.70 21.73 -21.71
CA ASP A 483 -1.13 23.08 -21.80
C ASP A 483 -2.01 24.10 -22.54
N THR A 484 -3.06 23.67 -23.24
CA THR A 484 -3.98 24.56 -23.96
C THR A 484 -5.33 24.69 -23.24
N ILE A 485 -5.77 25.94 -23.01
CA ILE A 485 -7.11 26.23 -22.44
C ILE A 485 -8.10 26.54 -23.58
N ALA A 486 -7.71 27.38 -24.54
CA ALA A 486 -8.59 27.86 -25.60
C ALA A 486 -9.03 26.75 -26.58
N LEU A 487 -8.10 25.87 -26.95
CA LEU A 487 -8.36 24.76 -27.88
C LEU A 487 -8.89 23.51 -27.19
N ARG A 488 -8.96 23.50 -25.85
CA ARG A 488 -9.34 22.32 -25.07
C ARG A 488 -10.70 21.73 -25.45
N PRO A 489 -11.77 22.52 -25.67
CA PRO A 489 -13.05 21.94 -26.08
C PRO A 489 -12.96 21.23 -27.44
N ILE A 490 -12.14 21.75 -28.37
CA ILE A 490 -11.93 21.15 -29.69
C ILE A 490 -11.11 19.86 -29.57
N TYR A 491 -10.02 19.89 -28.79
CA TYR A 491 -9.20 18.70 -28.53
C TYR A 491 -9.98 17.63 -27.78
N GLY A 492 -10.76 18.01 -26.76
CA GLY A 492 -11.66 17.13 -26.03
C GLY A 492 -12.72 16.51 -26.93
N LEU A 493 -13.36 17.29 -27.81
CA LEU A 493 -14.31 16.74 -28.79
C LEU A 493 -13.63 15.75 -29.75
N THR A 494 -12.43 16.07 -30.21
CA THR A 494 -11.68 15.21 -31.13
C THR A 494 -11.24 13.90 -30.45
N ASN A 495 -10.78 13.98 -29.20
CA ASN A 495 -10.47 12.82 -28.36
C ASN A 495 -11.72 11.97 -28.09
N LEU A 496 -12.89 12.60 -27.91
CA LEU A 496 -14.16 11.89 -27.68
C LEU A 496 -14.55 11.10 -28.93
N VAL A 497 -14.51 11.74 -30.11
CA VAL A 497 -14.77 11.07 -31.40
C VAL A 497 -13.79 9.93 -31.62
N TRP A 498 -12.50 10.14 -31.31
CA TRP A 498 -11.49 9.09 -31.40
C TRP A 498 -11.77 7.91 -30.45
N GLY A 499 -12.15 8.20 -29.21
CA GLY A 499 -12.53 7.19 -28.23
C GLY A 499 -13.76 6.38 -28.66
N LEU A 500 -14.79 7.04 -29.20
CA LEU A 500 -15.97 6.37 -29.74
C LEU A 500 -15.63 5.51 -30.96
N GLY A 501 -14.79 6.00 -31.87
CA GLY A 501 -14.33 5.24 -33.03
C GLY A 501 -13.56 3.98 -32.64
N ASN A 502 -12.64 4.08 -31.68
CA ASN A 502 -11.94 2.93 -31.12
C ASN A 502 -12.88 1.99 -30.36
N GLY A 503 -13.92 2.52 -29.71
CA GLY A 503 -14.95 1.72 -29.06
C GLY A 503 -15.72 0.86 -30.07
N ALA A 504 -16.13 1.45 -31.19
CA ALA A 504 -16.78 0.73 -32.29
C ALA A 504 -15.86 -0.36 -32.88
N ALA A 505 -14.58 -0.05 -33.10
CA ALA A 505 -13.59 -1.04 -33.50
C ALA A 505 -13.41 -2.15 -32.44
N GLY A 506 -13.44 -1.79 -31.14
CA GLY A 506 -13.36 -2.72 -30.02
C GLY A 506 -14.54 -3.69 -29.93
N VAL A 507 -15.75 -3.27 -30.33
CA VAL A 507 -16.90 -4.21 -30.46
C VAL A 507 -16.63 -5.27 -31.53
N ILE A 508 -16.02 -4.87 -32.65
CA ILE A 508 -15.65 -5.80 -33.73
C ILE A 508 -14.49 -6.71 -33.31
N TYR A 509 -13.52 -6.18 -32.55
CA TYR A 509 -12.35 -6.92 -32.07
C TYR A 509 -12.58 -7.73 -30.79
N LEU A 510 -13.75 -7.59 -30.15
CA LEU A 510 -14.12 -8.24 -28.90
C LEU A 510 -13.78 -9.74 -28.81
N PRO A 511 -14.01 -10.60 -29.84
CA PRO A 511 -13.68 -12.01 -29.75
C PRO A 511 -12.16 -12.29 -29.80
N PHE A 512 -11.35 -11.36 -30.29
CA PHE A 512 -9.91 -11.51 -30.45
C PHE A 512 -9.12 -10.93 -29.28
N ASP A 513 -9.62 -9.85 -28.67
CA ASP A 513 -8.93 -9.12 -27.60
C ASP A 513 -9.59 -9.28 -26.23
N LYS A 514 -10.66 -10.09 -26.14
CA LYS A 514 -11.48 -10.29 -24.92
C LYS A 514 -12.08 -8.99 -24.36
N GLY A 515 -12.37 -8.02 -25.24
CA GLY A 515 -12.99 -6.74 -24.91
C GLY A 515 -12.04 -5.68 -24.35
N LYS A 516 -10.72 -5.87 -24.47
CA LYS A 516 -9.71 -4.91 -23.97
C LYS A 516 -9.83 -3.54 -24.63
N LEU A 517 -9.90 -3.48 -25.95
CA LEU A 517 -10.02 -2.22 -26.70
C LEU A 517 -11.34 -1.52 -26.37
N LEU A 518 -12.43 -2.28 -26.20
CA LEU A 518 -13.72 -1.73 -25.80
C LEU A 518 -13.65 -1.10 -24.39
N LYS A 519 -13.05 -1.79 -23.41
CA LYS A 519 -12.83 -1.27 -22.06
C LYS A 519 -11.99 0.02 -22.09
N LYS A 520 -10.81 -0.02 -22.72
CA LYS A 520 -9.91 1.14 -22.85
C LYS A 520 -10.60 2.31 -23.55
N SER A 521 -11.44 2.04 -24.54
CA SER A 521 -12.20 3.06 -25.26
C SER A 521 -13.31 3.69 -24.40
N GLY A 522 -13.99 2.89 -23.58
CA GLY A 522 -14.97 3.38 -22.60
C GLY A 522 -14.35 4.29 -21.55
N GLU A 523 -13.19 3.88 -21.00
CA GLU A 523 -12.39 4.72 -20.09
C GLU A 523 -11.94 6.00 -20.80
N SER A 524 -11.49 5.89 -22.05
CA SER A 524 -11.13 7.03 -22.89
C SER A 524 -12.26 8.05 -23.00
N VAL A 525 -13.49 7.61 -23.30
CA VAL A 525 -14.67 8.48 -23.36
C VAL A 525 -14.93 9.12 -21.99
N PHE A 526 -14.95 8.32 -20.93
CA PHE A 526 -15.21 8.79 -19.57
C PHE A 526 -14.23 9.90 -19.14
N PHE A 527 -12.93 9.75 -19.42
CA PHE A 527 -11.91 10.73 -19.06
C PHE A 527 -11.92 11.98 -19.96
N THR A 528 -12.52 11.91 -21.14
CA THR A 528 -12.55 13.03 -22.10
C THR A 528 -13.76 13.95 -21.91
N VAL A 529 -14.89 13.42 -21.40
CA VAL A 529 -16.11 14.22 -21.16
C VAL A 529 -15.85 15.46 -20.28
N PRO A 530 -15.10 15.39 -19.16
CA PRO A 530 -14.80 16.58 -18.37
C PRO A 530 -13.96 17.64 -19.09
N GLU A 531 -13.23 17.27 -20.16
CA GLU A 531 -12.39 18.19 -20.95
C GLU A 531 -13.21 19.13 -21.82
N LEU A 532 -14.42 18.73 -22.20
CA LEU A 532 -15.36 19.59 -22.92
C LEU A 532 -15.80 20.79 -22.09
N PHE A 533 -15.78 20.63 -20.76
CA PHE A 533 -16.32 21.62 -19.85
C PHE A 533 -15.18 22.39 -19.18
N PHE A 534 -14.34 21.80 -18.33
CA PHE A 534 -13.37 22.60 -17.56
C PHE A 534 -12.10 21.88 -17.07
N PHE A 535 -11.96 20.56 -17.23
CA PHE A 535 -10.89 19.80 -16.57
C PHE A 535 -9.84 19.27 -17.54
N ASN A 536 -8.57 19.33 -17.14
CA ASN A 536 -7.43 18.79 -17.87
C ASN A 536 -7.12 17.38 -17.34
N ILE A 537 -7.45 16.36 -18.13
CA ILE A 537 -7.35 14.95 -17.73
C ILE A 537 -6.40 14.17 -18.66
N ARG A 538 -6.40 14.44 -19.97
CA ARG A 538 -5.55 13.78 -20.97
C ARG A 538 -4.16 14.39 -21.05
N LYS A 539 -3.27 13.84 -20.21
CA LYS A 539 -1.87 14.25 -20.11
C LYS A 539 -0.88 13.23 -20.67
N GLY A 540 -1.30 11.98 -20.83
CA GLY A 540 -0.40 10.88 -21.21
C GLY A 540 0.45 10.39 -20.04
N TYR A 541 0.76 9.10 -20.01
CA TYR A 541 1.74 8.52 -19.10
C TYR A 541 3.13 8.49 -19.74
N PHE A 542 4.18 8.63 -18.93
CA PHE A 542 5.59 8.56 -19.38
C PHE A 542 6.34 7.45 -18.63
N PRO A 543 5.93 6.18 -18.78
CA PRO A 543 6.57 5.05 -18.10
C PRO A 543 8.02 4.83 -18.52
N TYR A 544 8.40 5.38 -19.68
CA TYR A 544 9.73 5.22 -20.26
C TYR A 544 10.71 6.33 -19.87
N ALA A 545 10.26 7.35 -19.13
CA ALA A 545 11.14 8.40 -18.67
C ALA A 545 12.12 7.85 -17.61
N ASN A 546 13.39 8.07 -17.86
CA ASN A 546 14.49 7.72 -16.97
C ASN A 546 15.10 8.97 -16.33
N LYS A 547 16.11 8.81 -15.45
CA LYS A 547 16.79 9.94 -14.83
C LYS A 547 17.51 10.83 -15.85
N GLU A 548 18.12 10.26 -16.89
CA GLU A 548 18.86 10.99 -17.93
C GLU A 548 17.94 11.91 -18.75
N ASP A 549 16.68 11.53 -18.90
CA ASP A 549 15.65 12.29 -19.59
C ASP A 549 15.16 13.47 -18.77
N LEU A 550 15.36 13.49 -17.45
CA LEU A 550 14.87 14.57 -16.61
C LEU A 550 15.71 15.83 -16.85
N PRO A 551 15.07 16.98 -17.11
CA PRO A 551 15.79 18.23 -17.34
C PRO A 551 16.57 18.63 -16.08
N PRO A 552 17.71 19.34 -16.19
CA PRO A 552 18.46 19.80 -15.02
C PRO A 552 17.60 20.57 -14.00
N SER A 553 16.65 21.37 -14.49
CA SER A 553 15.68 22.10 -13.68
C SER A 553 14.78 21.21 -12.80
N TYR A 554 14.64 19.93 -13.14
CA TYR A 554 13.95 18.96 -12.30
C TYR A 554 14.72 18.67 -11.00
N PHE A 555 16.06 18.69 -11.05
CA PHE A 555 16.93 18.46 -9.89
C PHE A 555 17.33 19.74 -9.18
N GLU A 556 17.16 20.90 -9.81
CA GLU A 556 17.35 22.19 -9.15
C GLU A 556 16.42 22.30 -7.94
N LYS A 557 16.99 22.74 -6.80
CA LYS A 557 16.19 23.15 -5.65
C LYS A 557 15.30 24.31 -6.11
N VAL A 558 14.00 24.02 -6.14
CA VAL A 558 12.93 24.81 -6.75
C VAL A 558 13.16 26.33 -6.67
N GLN A 559 13.35 26.94 -7.84
CA GLN A 559 13.50 28.38 -8.01
C GLN A 559 12.25 29.13 -7.52
N ASP A 560 12.47 30.22 -6.78
CA ASP A 560 11.44 31.14 -6.31
C ASP A 560 10.77 31.86 -7.49
N THR A 561 9.51 31.55 -7.78
CA THR A 561 8.66 32.44 -8.58
C THR A 561 8.25 33.62 -7.72
N LYS A 562 8.70 34.83 -8.11
CA LYS A 562 8.37 36.13 -7.50
C LYS A 562 6.90 36.50 -7.68
#